data_AF-A0A9D1IHT0-F1
#
_entry.id   AF-A0A9D1IHT0-F1
#
_cell.length_a   1.000
_cell.length_b   1.000
_cell.length_c   1.000
_cell.angle_alpha   90.00
_cell.angle_beta   90.00
_cell.angle_gamma   90.00
#
_symmetry.space_group_name_H-M   'P 1'
#
loop_
_entity.id
_entity.type
_entity.pdbx_description
1 polymer ?
#
loop_
_entity_poly.entity_id
_entity_poly.type
_entity_poly.pdbx_seq_one_letter_code
_entity_poly.pdbx_strand_id
1 'polypeptide(L)'
;MLTFDDALAQVLHGTAQVLADNGFAAVVPEGTKKGERPTQKNGDETFVDFVGDKGQVRLSFADNKAVLLLAAADENGEVPELKAASTNFFDPESFDERDIKSLCNEINDTIASKFGETKAKAKNAKMPTPVSRSAAKAGAQSYDANTLANRLVAVYPELKAPYHENYERYGEFLAEEFFTQYATERIIGTLREGNKQTLSKLFRILNDIYENGTNDTQSLIAVTILGEMQNDPALLGTAQDYMCEDMSETVVLVNKFLASPAGQRAKKKMLDPPPYKPKKQKKPSAFAQALAGGGQGMPPTM
;
A
#
# COMPACT_ATOMS: atom_id res chain seq x y z
N MET A 1 -13.26 22.43 4.51
CA MET A 1 -11.82 22.65 4.76
C MET A 1 -11.53 22.20 6.16
N LEU A 2 -10.61 21.26 6.31
CA LEU A 2 -10.19 20.76 7.61
C LEU A 2 -9.10 21.68 8.14
N THR A 3 -9.09 21.96 9.45
CA THR A 3 -7.89 22.58 10.02
C THR A 3 -6.75 21.57 10.01
N PHE A 4 -5.50 22.04 10.05
CA PHE A 4 -4.35 21.15 10.23
C PHE A 4 -4.53 20.22 11.45
N ASP A 5 -5.07 20.77 12.54
CA ASP A 5 -5.32 20.04 13.78
C ASP A 5 -6.39 18.94 13.62
N ASP A 6 -7.46 19.20 12.85
CA ASP A 6 -8.48 18.21 12.55
C ASP A 6 -7.93 17.10 11.65
N ALA A 7 -7.22 17.47 10.59
CA ALA A 7 -6.59 16.55 9.66
C ALA A 7 -5.58 15.64 10.37
N LEU A 8 -4.70 16.21 11.20
CA LEU A 8 -3.75 15.46 12.00
C LEU A 8 -4.45 14.51 12.98
N ALA A 9 -5.52 14.95 13.65
CA ALA A 9 -6.27 14.09 14.56
C ALA A 9 -6.84 12.86 13.86
N GLN A 10 -7.39 13.04 12.66
CA GLN A 10 -7.93 11.95 11.87
C GLN A 10 -6.84 10.98 11.38
N VAL A 11 -5.68 11.50 10.96
CA VAL A 11 -4.53 10.66 10.58
C VAL A 11 -4.02 9.83 11.76
N LEU A 12 -3.85 10.46 12.93
CA LEU A 12 -3.42 9.74 14.14
C LEU A 12 -4.45 8.69 14.58
N HIS A 13 -5.75 8.99 14.44
CA HIS A 13 -6.80 8.02 14.73
C HIS A 13 -6.79 6.84 13.75
N GLY A 14 -6.72 7.12 12.44
CA GLY A 14 -6.76 6.10 11.38
C GLY A 14 -5.52 5.20 11.32
N THR A 15 -4.42 5.62 11.95
CA THR A 15 -3.16 4.85 12.02
C THR A 15 -2.91 4.20 13.39
N ALA A 16 -3.73 4.50 14.40
CA ALA A 16 -3.51 4.04 15.76
C ALA A 16 -3.47 2.51 15.89
N GLN A 17 -4.39 1.80 15.21
CA GLN A 17 -4.49 0.35 15.32
C GLN A 17 -3.27 -0.36 14.72
N VAL A 18 -2.80 0.03 13.53
CA VAL A 18 -1.63 -0.62 12.90
C VAL A 18 -0.36 -0.37 13.71
N LEU A 19 -0.22 0.81 14.31
CA LEU A 19 0.92 1.14 15.17
C LEU A 19 0.90 0.26 16.43
N ALA A 20 -0.26 0.15 17.08
CA ALA A 20 -0.43 -0.68 18.26
C ALA A 20 -0.21 -2.18 17.95
N ASP A 21 -0.78 -2.69 16.86
CA ASP A 21 -0.62 -4.09 16.41
C ASP A 21 0.85 -4.44 16.12
N ASN A 22 1.66 -3.44 15.78
CA ASN A 22 3.09 -3.60 15.53
C ASN A 22 3.98 -3.20 16.72
N GLY A 23 3.39 -2.95 17.89
CA GLY A 23 4.12 -2.70 19.13
C GLY A 23 4.70 -1.29 19.26
N PHE A 24 4.20 -0.33 18.50
CA PHE A 24 4.61 1.07 18.57
C PHE A 24 3.71 1.89 19.50
N ALA A 25 4.33 2.75 20.32
CA ALA A 25 3.65 3.72 21.16
C ALA A 25 4.13 5.14 20.87
N ALA A 26 3.23 6.12 20.94
CA ALA A 26 3.57 7.52 20.69
C ALA A 26 4.56 8.04 21.75
N VAL A 27 5.60 8.74 21.30
CA VAL A 27 6.52 9.48 22.17
C VAL A 27 5.82 10.75 22.62
N VAL A 28 5.54 10.86 23.92
CA VAL A 28 4.92 12.04 24.52
C VAL A 28 6.02 13.01 24.95
N PRO A 29 6.12 14.21 24.34
CA PRO A 29 7.11 15.21 24.73
C PRO A 29 6.97 15.64 26.20
N GLU A 30 8.08 16.06 26.81
CA GLU A 30 8.05 16.58 28.17
C GLU A 30 7.18 17.84 28.26
N GLY A 31 6.25 17.86 29.21
CA GLY A 31 5.33 18.99 29.40
C GLY A 31 4.02 18.94 28.61
N THR A 32 3.79 17.91 27.79
CA THR A 32 2.49 17.71 27.12
C THR A 32 1.38 17.51 28.16
N LYS A 33 0.32 18.32 28.09
CA LYS A 33 -0.79 18.22 29.05
C LYS A 33 -1.70 17.05 28.71
N LYS A 34 -2.43 16.57 29.72
CA LYS A 34 -3.45 15.52 29.54
C LYS A 34 -4.51 15.98 28.51
N GLY A 35 -4.61 15.24 27.40
CA GLY A 35 -5.54 15.53 26.30
C GLY A 35 -4.91 16.30 25.13
N GLU A 36 -3.66 16.77 25.25
CA GLU A 36 -2.91 17.32 24.12
C GLU A 36 -2.31 16.19 23.27
N ARG A 37 -2.15 16.46 21.96
CA ARG A 37 -1.54 15.51 21.03
C ARG A 37 -0.02 15.47 21.25
N PRO A 38 0.63 14.31 21.05
CA PRO A 38 2.08 14.16 21.24
C PRO A 38 2.88 14.71 20.04
N THR A 39 2.65 15.98 19.68
CA THR A 39 3.32 16.63 18.57
C THR A 39 4.60 17.34 19.00
N GLN A 40 5.59 17.31 18.12
CA GLN A 40 6.85 18.03 18.25
C GLN A 40 6.99 18.97 17.04
N LYS A 41 7.74 20.06 17.22
CA LYS A 41 8.00 21.04 16.16
C LYS A 41 9.49 21.25 15.97
N ASN A 42 9.91 21.34 14.71
CA ASN A 42 11.27 21.71 14.32
C ASN A 42 11.21 22.70 13.15
N GLY A 43 11.30 23.99 13.46
CA GLY A 43 10.98 25.04 12.48
C GLY A 43 9.51 24.93 12.05
N ASP A 44 9.29 24.83 10.73
CA ASP A 44 7.96 24.69 10.12
C ASP A 44 7.46 23.23 10.08
N GLU A 45 8.31 22.27 10.41
CA GLU A 45 7.95 20.86 10.49
C GLU A 45 7.19 20.57 11.79
N THR A 46 6.02 19.94 11.67
CA THR A 46 5.33 19.29 12.80
C THR A 46 5.42 17.79 12.64
N PHE A 47 5.80 17.05 13.69
CA PHE A 47 5.93 15.60 13.61
C PHE A 47 5.46 14.88 14.88
N VAL A 48 5.16 13.60 14.73
CA VAL A 48 4.84 12.67 15.82
C VAL A 48 5.76 11.45 15.69
N ASP A 49 6.46 11.13 16.78
CA ASP A 49 7.30 9.93 16.87
C ASP A 49 6.55 8.80 17.56
N PHE A 50 6.81 7.58 17.10
CA PHE A 50 6.39 6.34 17.75
C PHE A 50 7.59 5.41 17.88
N VAL A 51 7.72 4.77 19.04
CA VAL A 51 8.83 3.87 19.36
C VAL A 51 8.30 2.53 19.86
N GLY A 52 9.06 1.48 19.60
CA GLY A 52 8.78 0.13 20.07
C GLY A 52 9.97 -0.79 19.85
N ASP A 53 9.86 -2.04 20.29
CA ASP A 53 10.97 -3.02 20.19
C ASP A 53 11.40 -3.28 18.73
N LYS A 54 10.50 -3.05 17.77
CA LYS A 54 10.77 -3.22 16.33
C LYS A 54 11.47 -2.01 15.69
N GLY A 55 11.59 -0.88 16.39
CA GLY A 55 12.29 0.32 15.92
C GLY A 55 11.55 1.63 16.16
N GLN A 56 11.59 2.54 15.18
CA GLN A 56 10.97 3.87 15.25
C GLN A 56 10.18 4.20 13.99
N VAL A 57 9.04 4.87 14.19
CA VAL A 57 8.17 5.43 13.15
C VAL A 57 8.02 6.93 13.40
N ARG A 58 8.13 7.76 12.36
CA ARG A 58 7.82 9.20 12.43
C ARG A 58 6.82 9.57 11.35
N LEU A 59 5.77 10.29 11.74
CA LEU A 59 4.90 11.01 10.83
C LEU A 59 5.30 12.48 10.85
N SER A 60 5.82 12.99 9.74
CA SER A 60 6.28 14.37 9.57
C SER A 60 5.38 15.13 8.61
N PHE A 61 5.04 16.38 8.95
CA PHE A 61 4.17 17.25 8.19
C PHE A 61 4.86 18.60 7.95
N ALA A 62 5.11 18.92 6.69
CA ALA A 62 5.72 20.17 6.25
C ALA A 62 5.45 20.40 4.75
N ASP A 63 5.38 21.66 4.29
CA ASP A 63 5.30 22.02 2.86
C ASP A 63 4.24 21.26 2.05
N ASN A 64 3.03 21.17 2.59
CA ASN A 64 1.91 20.40 2.04
C ASN A 64 2.22 18.91 1.80
N LYS A 65 3.08 18.33 2.63
CA LYS A 65 3.47 16.92 2.57
C LYS A 65 3.31 16.25 3.92
N ALA A 66 2.90 14.99 3.87
CA ALA A 66 3.02 14.03 4.97
C ALA A 66 4.10 13.00 4.58
N VAL A 67 5.16 12.90 5.38
CA VAL A 67 6.27 11.97 5.17
C VAL A 67 6.26 10.94 6.29
N LEU A 68 6.20 9.66 5.92
CA LEU A 68 6.40 8.54 6.82
C LEU A 68 7.89 8.18 6.83
N LEU A 69 8.55 8.29 7.97
CA LEU A 69 9.93 7.82 8.14
C LEU A 69 9.96 6.61 9.06
N LEU A 70 10.76 5.61 8.69
CA LEU A 70 10.89 4.35 9.40
C LEU A 70 12.35 4.02 9.69
N ALA A 71 12.61 3.45 10.86
CA ALA A 71 13.85 2.79 11.22
C ALA A 71 13.51 1.46 11.89
N ALA A 72 14.08 0.36 11.40
CA ALA A 72 13.89 -0.96 12.01
C ALA A 72 15.09 -1.29 12.89
N ALA A 73 14.81 -1.78 14.10
CA ALA A 73 15.85 -2.29 14.99
C ALA A 73 16.62 -3.44 14.31
N ASP A 74 17.93 -3.45 14.47
CA ASP A 74 18.77 -4.54 13.99
C ASP A 74 18.74 -5.76 14.94
N GLU A 75 19.53 -6.79 14.65
CA GLU A 75 19.59 -8.02 15.46
C GLU A 75 20.06 -7.78 16.91
N ASN A 76 20.73 -6.66 17.18
CA ASN A 76 21.19 -6.27 18.51
C ASN A 76 20.20 -5.30 19.22
N GLY A 77 19.10 -4.93 18.56
CA GLY A 77 18.16 -3.93 19.05
C GLY A 77 18.60 -2.48 18.80
N GLU A 78 19.66 -2.24 18.03
CA GLU A 78 20.07 -0.88 17.66
C GLU A 78 19.14 -0.34 16.58
N VAL A 79 18.59 0.86 16.81
CA VAL A 79 17.71 1.53 15.86
C VAL A 79 18.55 2.50 15.02
N PRO A 80 18.69 2.26 13.70
CA PRO A 80 19.46 3.13 12.81
C PRO A 80 18.71 4.44 12.54
N GLU A 81 19.33 5.34 11.76
CA GLU A 81 18.69 6.59 11.35
C GLU A 81 17.40 6.36 10.56
N LEU A 82 16.39 7.20 10.86
CA LEU A 82 15.11 7.24 10.16
C LEU A 82 15.29 7.50 8.66
N LYS A 83 14.58 6.72 7.84
CA LYS A 83 14.55 6.90 6.38
C LYS A 83 13.12 7.10 5.91
N ALA A 84 12.95 8.02 4.96
CA ALA A 84 11.66 8.20 4.29
C ALA A 84 11.22 6.89 3.62
N ALA A 85 10.05 6.39 4.02
CA ALA A 85 9.41 5.20 3.49
C ALA A 85 8.29 5.56 2.51
N SER A 86 7.54 6.63 2.77
CA SER A 86 6.58 7.21 1.82
C SER A 86 6.48 8.73 1.98
N THR A 87 6.12 9.40 0.90
CA THR A 87 5.88 10.84 0.84
C THR A 87 4.55 11.07 0.14
N ASN A 88 3.63 11.71 0.84
CA ASN A 88 2.26 11.92 0.41
C ASN A 88 1.95 13.42 0.36
N PHE A 89 1.00 13.79 -0.50
CA PHE A 89 0.40 15.11 -0.45
C PHE A 89 -0.38 15.25 0.85
N PHE A 90 -0.35 16.44 1.47
CA PHE A 90 -1.09 16.75 2.69
C PHE A 90 -1.36 18.24 2.74
N ASP A 91 -2.50 18.67 2.23
CA ASP A 91 -2.90 20.07 2.22
C ASP A 91 -4.27 20.22 2.91
N PRO A 92 -4.30 20.59 4.20
CA PRO A 92 -5.54 20.68 4.97
C PRO A 92 -6.60 21.61 4.34
N GLU A 93 -6.16 22.61 3.55
CA GLU A 93 -7.07 23.54 2.89
C GLU A 93 -7.85 22.89 1.74
N SER A 94 -7.22 21.94 1.03
CA SER A 94 -7.85 21.22 -0.09
C SER A 94 -8.34 19.81 0.25
N PHE A 95 -7.89 19.23 1.37
CA PHE A 95 -8.23 17.87 1.77
C PHE A 95 -9.70 17.70 2.16
N ASP A 96 -10.27 16.59 1.70
CA ASP A 96 -11.52 16.02 2.20
C ASP A 96 -11.30 14.72 3.01
N GLU A 97 -12.39 14.11 3.48
CA GLU A 97 -12.33 12.87 4.26
C GLU A 97 -11.76 11.68 3.47
N ARG A 98 -11.90 11.67 2.14
CA ARG A 98 -11.36 10.62 1.27
C ARG A 98 -9.84 10.74 1.15
N ASP A 99 -9.33 11.96 1.03
CA ASP A 99 -7.88 12.21 0.99
C ASP A 99 -7.20 11.75 2.29
N ILE A 100 -7.80 12.08 3.43
CA ILE A 100 -7.31 11.64 4.75
C ILE A 100 -7.35 10.11 4.86
N LYS A 101 -8.43 9.48 4.39
CA LYS A 101 -8.55 8.03 4.40
C LYS A 101 -7.49 7.37 3.52
N SER A 102 -7.26 7.91 2.32
CA SER A 102 -6.22 7.45 1.39
C SER A 102 -4.83 7.54 2.02
N LEU A 103 -4.52 8.68 2.68
CA LEU A 103 -3.28 8.87 3.41
C LEU A 103 -3.12 7.85 4.56
N CYS A 104 -4.17 7.60 5.34
CA CYS A 104 -4.16 6.58 6.39
C CYS A 104 -3.89 5.19 5.81
N ASN A 105 -4.52 4.82 4.69
CA ASN A 105 -4.29 3.53 4.03
C ASN A 105 -2.84 3.38 3.60
N GLU A 106 -2.24 4.39 2.96
CA GLU A 106 -0.82 4.34 2.54
C GLU A 106 0.13 4.20 3.74
N ILE A 107 -0.10 4.95 4.82
CA ILE A 107 0.70 4.85 6.04
C ILE A 107 0.55 3.44 6.64
N ASN A 108 -0.67 2.93 6.72
CA ASN A 108 -0.98 1.64 7.31
C ASN A 108 -0.34 0.49 6.53
N ASP A 109 -0.48 0.50 5.21
CA ASP A 109 0.10 -0.52 4.32
C ASP A 109 1.63 -0.49 4.40
N THR A 110 2.24 0.70 4.46
CA THR A 110 3.70 0.85 4.58
C THR A 110 4.22 0.32 5.93
N ILE A 111 3.56 0.63 7.05
CA ILE A 111 3.93 0.14 8.38
C ILE A 111 3.76 -1.38 8.46
N ALA A 112 2.61 -1.90 8.01
CA ALA A 112 2.33 -3.34 8.03
C ALA A 112 3.32 -4.12 7.15
N SER A 113 3.66 -3.61 5.97
CA SER A 113 4.66 -4.22 5.09
C SER A 113 6.05 -4.26 5.73
N LYS A 114 6.41 -3.22 6.50
CA LYS A 114 7.74 -3.11 7.11
C LYS A 114 7.90 -3.88 8.42
N PHE A 115 6.88 -3.85 9.28
CA PHE A 115 6.98 -4.33 10.67
C PHE A 115 5.98 -5.44 11.02
N GLY A 116 5.03 -5.71 10.13
CA GLY A 116 4.04 -6.77 10.28
C GLY A 116 4.69 -8.12 10.43
N GLU A 117 4.16 -8.93 11.33
CA GLU A 117 4.58 -10.32 11.43
C GLU A 117 4.11 -11.07 10.18
N THR A 118 5.05 -11.70 9.48
CA THR A 118 4.70 -12.72 8.49
C THR A 118 4.17 -13.92 9.27
N LYS A 119 2.84 -14.01 9.42
CA LYS A 119 2.23 -15.14 10.13
C LYS A 119 2.73 -16.44 9.50
N ALA A 120 3.40 -17.28 10.30
CA ALA A 120 3.82 -18.60 9.86
C ALA A 120 2.59 -19.35 9.32
N LYS A 121 2.68 -19.77 8.04
CA LYS A 121 1.55 -20.39 7.32
C LYS A 121 1.15 -21.68 8.01
N ALA A 122 0.04 -21.65 8.74
CA ALA A 122 -0.53 -22.86 9.30
C ALA A 122 -1.02 -23.75 8.15
N LYS A 123 -0.41 -24.93 8.00
CA LYS A 123 -0.98 -25.99 7.15
C LYS A 123 -2.37 -26.30 7.72
N ASN A 124 -3.43 -25.94 6.98
CA ASN A 124 -4.85 -26.03 7.35
C ASN A 124 -5.48 -24.77 8.01
N ALA A 125 -4.96 -23.57 7.77
CA ALA A 125 -5.71 -22.35 8.10
C ALA A 125 -7.08 -22.36 7.40
N LYS A 126 -8.14 -21.96 8.11
CA LYS A 126 -9.44 -21.68 7.48
C LYS A 126 -9.27 -20.45 6.59
N MET A 127 -10.01 -20.41 5.49
CA MET A 127 -10.06 -19.24 4.61
C MET A 127 -10.26 -17.95 5.43
N PRO A 128 -9.50 -16.88 5.14
CA PRO A 128 -9.66 -15.60 5.80
C PRO A 128 -11.10 -15.11 5.70
N THR A 129 -11.63 -14.62 6.81
CA THR A 129 -12.96 -14.02 6.82
C THR A 129 -12.92 -12.70 6.06
N PRO A 130 -13.81 -12.47 5.06
CA PRO A 130 -13.90 -11.20 4.37
C PRO A 130 -14.14 -10.04 5.34
N VAL A 131 -13.52 -8.90 5.07
CA VAL A 131 -13.68 -7.67 5.85
C VAL A 131 -15.13 -7.20 5.76
N SER A 132 -15.73 -6.95 6.93
CA SER A 132 -17.12 -6.51 7.02
C SER A 132 -17.28 -5.06 6.55
N ARG A 133 -18.47 -4.72 6.03
CA ARG A 133 -18.75 -3.34 5.61
C ARG A 133 -18.69 -2.34 6.76
N SER A 134 -19.13 -2.74 7.96
CA SER A 134 -19.06 -1.88 9.15
C SER A 134 -17.62 -1.59 9.54
N ALA A 135 -16.74 -2.58 9.53
CA ALA A 135 -15.32 -2.39 9.83
C ALA A 135 -14.64 -1.45 8.80
N ALA A 136 -14.96 -1.63 7.51
CA ALA A 136 -14.41 -0.79 6.45
C ALA A 136 -14.90 0.66 6.46
N LYS A 137 -16.19 0.87 6.72
CA LYS A 137 -16.75 2.22 6.80
C LYS A 137 -16.35 2.97 8.07
N ALA A 138 -16.11 2.25 9.16
CA ALA A 138 -15.58 2.85 10.39
C ALA A 138 -14.06 3.11 10.33
N GLY A 139 -13.38 2.73 9.25
CA GLY A 139 -11.92 2.86 9.13
C GLY A 139 -11.12 1.89 10.02
N ALA A 140 -11.78 0.91 10.63
CA ALA A 140 -11.13 -0.06 11.51
C ALA A 140 -10.32 -1.12 10.74
N GLN A 141 -10.74 -1.44 9.51
CA GLN A 141 -10.04 -2.35 8.61
C GLN A 141 -10.25 -1.91 7.17
N SER A 142 -9.26 -2.06 6.29
CA SER A 142 -9.45 -1.80 4.86
C SER A 142 -9.81 -3.09 4.13
N TYR A 143 -10.65 -2.99 3.09
CA TYR A 143 -10.96 -4.16 2.27
C TYR A 143 -9.70 -4.70 1.58
N ASP A 144 -9.60 -6.02 1.52
CA ASP A 144 -8.50 -6.75 0.90
C ASP A 144 -8.95 -7.52 -0.35
N ALA A 145 -7.98 -8.09 -1.06
CA ALA A 145 -8.25 -8.87 -2.27
C ALA A 145 -9.16 -10.10 -2.01
N ASN A 146 -9.06 -10.71 -0.82
CA ASN A 146 -9.95 -11.79 -0.41
C ASN A 146 -11.42 -11.32 -0.32
N THR A 147 -11.64 -10.13 0.24
CA THR A 147 -12.96 -9.51 0.33
C THR A 147 -13.52 -9.16 -1.05
N LEU A 148 -12.68 -8.64 -1.94
CA LEU A 148 -13.05 -8.37 -3.33
C LEU A 148 -13.51 -9.65 -4.04
N ALA A 149 -12.69 -10.71 -4.00
CA ALA A 149 -13.01 -11.99 -4.62
C ALA A 149 -14.31 -12.58 -4.05
N ASN A 150 -14.47 -12.58 -2.73
CA ASN A 150 -15.68 -13.07 -2.07
C ASN A 150 -16.94 -12.34 -2.51
N ARG A 151 -16.89 -11.01 -2.65
CA ARG A 151 -18.05 -10.22 -3.09
C ARG A 151 -18.36 -10.43 -4.57
N LEU A 152 -17.35 -10.62 -5.41
CA LEU A 152 -17.55 -10.89 -6.83
C LEU A 152 -18.21 -12.25 -7.07
N VAL A 153 -18.04 -13.23 -6.19
CA VAL A 153 -18.79 -14.50 -6.24
C VAL A 153 -20.32 -14.28 -6.18
N ALA A 154 -20.79 -13.18 -5.59
CA ALA A 154 -22.23 -12.85 -5.58
C ALA A 154 -22.75 -12.35 -6.94
N VAL A 155 -21.86 -11.86 -7.81
CA VAL A 155 -22.18 -11.45 -9.18
C VAL A 155 -21.91 -12.59 -10.16
N TYR A 156 -20.85 -13.36 -9.91
CA TYR A 156 -20.36 -14.46 -10.73
C TYR A 156 -20.28 -15.74 -9.88
N PRO A 157 -21.40 -16.46 -9.66
CA PRO A 157 -21.43 -17.65 -8.81
C PRO A 157 -20.44 -18.74 -9.25
N GLU A 158 -20.11 -18.80 -10.54
CA GLU A 158 -19.12 -19.71 -11.11
C GLU A 158 -17.69 -19.46 -10.61
N LEU A 159 -17.40 -18.26 -10.09
CA LEU A 159 -16.10 -17.95 -9.47
C LEU A 159 -15.94 -18.60 -8.09
N LYS A 160 -16.99 -19.17 -7.51
CA LYS A 160 -16.93 -19.77 -6.17
C LYS A 160 -15.93 -20.92 -6.09
N ALA A 161 -15.99 -21.86 -7.03
CA ALA A 161 -15.08 -23.00 -7.07
C ALA A 161 -13.61 -22.57 -7.20
N PRO A 162 -13.19 -21.79 -8.21
CA PRO A 162 -11.79 -21.38 -8.34
C PRO A 162 -11.30 -20.50 -7.18
N TYR A 163 -12.19 -19.73 -6.53
CA TYR A 163 -11.86 -18.97 -5.33
C TYR A 163 -11.46 -19.87 -4.16
N HIS A 164 -12.23 -20.93 -3.90
CA HIS A 164 -11.91 -21.91 -2.85
C HIS A 164 -10.69 -22.76 -3.22
N GLU A 165 -10.60 -23.26 -4.45
CA GLU A 165 -9.49 -24.08 -4.94
C GLU A 165 -8.15 -23.34 -4.88
N ASN A 166 -8.14 -22.03 -5.19
CA ASN A 166 -6.93 -21.20 -5.08
C ASN A 166 -6.38 -21.22 -3.64
N TYR A 167 -7.26 -21.01 -2.66
CA TYR A 167 -6.85 -21.06 -1.25
C TYR A 167 -6.40 -22.45 -0.82
N GLU A 168 -7.14 -23.50 -1.19
CA GLU A 168 -6.79 -24.89 -0.84
C GLU A 168 -5.43 -25.30 -1.42
N ARG A 169 -5.12 -24.85 -2.64
CA ARG A 169 -3.87 -25.17 -3.32
C ARG A 169 -2.66 -24.51 -2.68
N TYR A 170 -2.78 -23.25 -2.28
CA TYR A 170 -1.63 -22.44 -1.83
C TYR A 170 -1.55 -22.23 -0.32
N GLY A 171 -2.62 -22.55 0.41
CA GLY A 171 -2.76 -22.27 1.85
C GLY A 171 -2.93 -20.77 2.17
N GLU A 172 -3.03 -19.94 1.13
CA GLU A 172 -3.30 -18.51 1.16
C GLU A 172 -4.02 -18.13 -0.13
N PHE A 173 -4.69 -16.98 -0.15
CA PHE A 173 -5.37 -16.52 -1.35
C PHE A 173 -4.38 -15.77 -2.25
N LEU A 174 -4.02 -16.35 -3.39
CA LEU A 174 -3.20 -15.72 -4.41
C LEU A 174 -4.08 -14.91 -5.35
N ALA A 175 -4.33 -13.66 -4.96
CA ALA A 175 -5.22 -12.75 -5.66
C ALA A 175 -4.89 -12.63 -7.16
N GLU A 176 -3.64 -12.31 -7.50
CA GLU A 176 -3.22 -12.13 -8.89
C GLU A 176 -3.54 -13.36 -9.75
N GLU A 177 -3.25 -14.56 -9.27
CA GLU A 177 -3.59 -15.80 -10.00
C GLU A 177 -5.09 -15.96 -10.19
N PHE A 178 -5.88 -15.76 -9.13
CA PHE A 178 -7.33 -15.88 -9.20
C PHE A 178 -7.94 -14.87 -10.19
N PHE A 179 -7.54 -13.60 -10.11
CA PHE A 179 -8.08 -12.56 -10.95
C PHE A 179 -7.66 -12.72 -12.41
N THR A 180 -6.38 -12.95 -12.67
CA THR A 180 -5.86 -13.12 -14.04
C THR A 180 -6.41 -14.36 -14.74
N GLN A 181 -6.57 -15.49 -14.04
CA GLN A 181 -6.99 -16.75 -14.66
C GLN A 181 -8.52 -16.93 -14.73
N TYR A 182 -9.27 -16.35 -13.79
CA TYR A 182 -10.71 -16.66 -13.67
C TYR A 182 -11.60 -15.42 -13.74
N ALA A 183 -11.32 -14.37 -12.95
CA ALA A 183 -12.28 -13.29 -12.75
C ALA A 183 -12.25 -12.22 -13.85
N THR A 184 -11.06 -11.79 -14.28
CA THR A 184 -10.90 -10.62 -15.15
C THR A 184 -11.61 -10.78 -16.49
N GLU A 185 -11.48 -11.94 -17.16
CA GLU A 185 -12.14 -12.17 -18.46
C GLU A 185 -13.67 -12.01 -18.38
N ARG A 186 -14.29 -12.50 -17.29
CA ARG A 186 -15.74 -12.39 -17.05
C ARG A 186 -16.19 -10.95 -16.81
N ILE A 187 -15.38 -10.21 -16.06
CA ILE A 187 -15.62 -8.79 -15.78
C ILE A 187 -15.53 -7.98 -17.09
N ILE A 188 -14.50 -8.21 -17.89
CA ILE A 188 -14.38 -7.58 -19.23
C ILE A 188 -15.52 -8.01 -20.16
N GLY A 189 -15.95 -9.27 -20.09
CA GLY A 189 -17.14 -9.77 -20.79
C GLY A 189 -18.41 -9.00 -20.42
N THR A 190 -18.61 -8.74 -19.12
CA THR A 190 -19.75 -7.96 -18.60
C THR A 190 -19.74 -6.52 -19.14
N LEU A 191 -18.56 -5.88 -19.22
CA LEU A 191 -18.42 -4.56 -19.84
C LEU A 191 -18.80 -4.60 -21.32
N ARG A 192 -18.36 -5.63 -22.05
CA ARG A 192 -18.65 -5.80 -23.47
C ARG A 192 -20.14 -6.07 -23.74
N GLU A 193 -20.82 -6.80 -22.85
CA GLU A 193 -22.25 -7.08 -22.95
C GLU A 193 -23.13 -5.85 -22.67
N GLY A 194 -22.65 -4.89 -21.86
CA GLY A 194 -23.37 -3.65 -21.61
C GLY A 194 -24.66 -3.80 -20.78
N ASN A 195 -24.86 -4.94 -20.11
CA ASN A 195 -26.08 -5.18 -19.32
C ASN A 195 -26.12 -4.27 -18.08
N LYS A 196 -26.95 -3.23 -18.13
CA LYS A 196 -27.05 -2.18 -17.09
C LYS A 196 -27.23 -2.74 -15.68
N GLN A 197 -28.09 -3.74 -15.48
CA GLN A 197 -28.34 -4.29 -14.16
C GLN A 197 -27.10 -4.99 -13.58
N THR A 198 -26.38 -5.72 -14.41
CA THR A 198 -25.16 -6.43 -14.01
C THR A 198 -24.01 -5.45 -13.79
N LEU A 199 -23.86 -4.45 -14.67
CA LEU A 199 -22.89 -3.37 -14.53
C LEU A 199 -23.09 -2.57 -13.25
N SER A 200 -24.32 -2.18 -12.92
CA SER A 200 -24.62 -1.49 -11.65
C SER A 200 -24.24 -2.33 -10.43
N LYS A 201 -24.46 -3.65 -10.46
CA LYS A 201 -24.06 -4.53 -9.36
C LYS A 201 -22.54 -4.66 -9.24
N LEU A 202 -21.86 -4.86 -10.36
CA LEU A 202 -20.40 -4.96 -10.45
C LEU A 202 -19.73 -3.70 -9.92
N PHE A 203 -20.05 -2.54 -10.49
CA PHE A 203 -19.37 -1.29 -10.11
C PHE A 203 -19.75 -0.80 -8.72
N ARG A 204 -20.94 -1.13 -8.21
CA ARG A 204 -21.23 -0.90 -6.79
C ARG A 204 -20.26 -1.66 -5.88
N ILE A 205 -19.83 -2.87 -6.26
CA ILE A 205 -18.82 -3.62 -5.52
C ILE A 205 -17.44 -3.00 -5.73
N LEU A 206 -17.05 -2.73 -6.98
CA LEU A 206 -15.74 -2.17 -7.29
C LEU A 206 -15.53 -0.80 -6.63
N ASN A 207 -16.50 0.11 -6.69
CA ASN A 207 -16.42 1.43 -6.06
C ASN A 207 -16.33 1.31 -4.53
N ASP A 208 -17.18 0.50 -3.88
CA ASP A 208 -17.13 0.31 -2.41
C ASP A 208 -15.80 -0.31 -1.97
N ILE A 209 -15.25 -1.25 -2.76
CA ILE A 209 -13.92 -1.82 -2.48
C ILE A 209 -12.81 -0.81 -2.74
N TYR A 210 -12.87 -0.04 -3.83
CA TYR A 210 -11.83 0.91 -4.19
C TYR A 210 -11.71 2.03 -3.15
N GLU A 211 -12.84 2.65 -2.77
CA GLU A 211 -12.90 3.74 -1.79
C GLU A 211 -12.48 3.33 -0.38
N ASN A 212 -12.64 2.04 -0.03
CA ASN A 212 -12.44 1.55 1.33
C ASN A 212 -11.42 0.40 1.41
N GLY A 213 -10.64 0.19 0.36
CA GLY A 213 -9.68 -0.90 0.22
C GLY A 213 -8.25 -0.46 0.50
N THR A 214 -7.39 -1.45 0.70
CA THR A 214 -5.93 -1.29 0.69
C THR A 214 -5.44 -0.82 -0.69
N ASN A 215 -4.28 -0.20 -0.75
CA ASN A 215 -3.71 0.30 -2.00
C ASN A 215 -3.38 -0.86 -2.96
N ASP A 216 -2.99 -2.01 -2.42
CA ASP A 216 -2.83 -3.26 -3.19
C ASP A 216 -4.14 -3.70 -3.85
N THR A 217 -5.27 -3.58 -3.14
CA THR A 217 -6.58 -3.96 -3.69
C THR A 217 -7.09 -2.93 -4.70
N GLN A 218 -6.84 -1.64 -4.49
CA GLN A 218 -7.10 -0.60 -5.49
C GLN A 218 -6.28 -0.85 -6.76
N SER A 219 -4.99 -1.17 -6.61
CA SER A 219 -4.08 -1.50 -7.71
C SER A 219 -4.55 -2.75 -8.46
N LEU A 220 -4.99 -3.79 -7.75
CA LEU A 220 -5.57 -4.99 -8.34
C LEU A 220 -6.81 -4.67 -9.20
N ILE A 221 -7.69 -3.78 -8.72
CA ILE A 221 -8.85 -3.32 -9.50
C ILE A 221 -8.40 -2.53 -10.72
N ALA A 222 -7.54 -1.51 -10.54
CA ALA A 222 -7.20 -0.57 -11.61
C ALA A 222 -6.28 -1.17 -12.68
N VAL A 223 -5.29 -1.98 -12.27
CA VAL A 223 -4.23 -2.52 -13.13
C VAL A 223 -4.59 -3.91 -13.66
N THR A 224 -5.01 -4.82 -12.78
CA THR A 224 -5.19 -6.24 -13.14
C THR A 224 -6.57 -6.52 -13.72
N ILE A 225 -7.62 -5.92 -13.16
CA ILE A 225 -9.00 -6.13 -13.63
C ILE A 225 -9.34 -5.16 -14.75
N LEU A 226 -9.38 -3.86 -14.43
CA LEU A 226 -9.82 -2.82 -15.36
C LEU A 226 -8.72 -2.39 -16.34
N GLY A 227 -7.45 -2.69 -16.06
CA GLY A 227 -6.34 -2.46 -16.99
C GLY A 227 -6.37 -3.38 -18.22
N GLU A 228 -7.07 -4.52 -18.13
CA GLU A 228 -7.29 -5.42 -19.28
C GLU A 228 -8.37 -4.93 -20.26
N MET A 229 -8.91 -3.74 -20.06
CA MET A 229 -9.62 -3.02 -21.14
C MET A 229 -8.66 -2.60 -22.27
N GLN A 230 -7.34 -2.61 -22.05
CA GLN A 230 -6.30 -2.37 -23.05
C GLN A 230 -6.47 -1.05 -23.81
N ASN A 231 -6.99 -0.03 -23.12
CA ASN A 231 -7.30 1.28 -23.71
C ASN A 231 -8.32 1.23 -24.86
N ASP A 232 -9.22 0.24 -24.86
CA ASP A 232 -10.40 0.18 -25.74
C ASP A 232 -11.39 1.31 -25.39
N PRO A 233 -11.68 2.25 -26.32
CA PRO A 233 -12.55 3.39 -26.03
C PRO A 233 -14.00 3.02 -25.68
N ALA A 234 -14.54 1.94 -26.24
CA ALA A 234 -15.91 1.52 -25.98
C ALA A 234 -16.04 0.88 -24.59
N LEU A 235 -15.08 0.05 -24.21
CA LEU A 235 -15.03 -0.52 -22.86
C LEU A 235 -14.78 0.57 -21.81
N LEU A 236 -13.85 1.49 -22.07
CA LEU A 236 -13.58 2.62 -21.17
C LEU A 236 -14.80 3.53 -21.03
N GLY A 237 -15.48 3.87 -22.13
CA GLY A 237 -16.72 4.65 -22.09
C GLY A 237 -17.80 3.96 -21.26
N THR A 238 -18.00 2.65 -21.47
CA THR A 238 -18.96 1.86 -20.70
C THR A 238 -18.60 1.83 -19.21
N ALA A 239 -17.32 1.67 -18.86
CA ALA A 239 -16.88 1.64 -17.47
C ALA A 239 -17.05 3.01 -16.78
N GLN A 240 -16.68 4.10 -17.45
CA GLN A 240 -16.72 5.47 -16.91
C GLN A 240 -18.12 5.88 -16.42
N ASP A 241 -19.18 5.38 -17.05
CA ASP A 241 -20.57 5.64 -16.62
C ASP A 241 -20.90 5.11 -15.22
N TYR A 242 -20.08 4.21 -14.65
CA TYR A 242 -20.36 3.54 -13.38
C TYR A 242 -19.24 3.67 -12.33
N MET A 243 -18.02 4.04 -12.73
CA MET A 243 -16.90 4.22 -11.79
C MET A 243 -17.13 5.44 -10.89
N CYS A 244 -16.67 5.38 -9.64
CA CYS A 244 -16.48 6.59 -8.86
C CYS A 244 -15.37 7.46 -9.48
N GLU A 245 -15.36 8.75 -9.16
CA GLU A 245 -14.46 9.75 -9.74
C GLU A 245 -12.98 9.34 -9.61
N ASP A 246 -12.56 9.01 -8.39
CA ASP A 246 -11.16 8.67 -8.05
C ASP A 246 -10.68 7.42 -8.81
N MET A 247 -11.56 6.41 -8.96
CA MET A 247 -11.24 5.20 -9.72
C MET A 247 -11.21 5.48 -11.22
N SER A 248 -12.11 6.32 -11.72
CA SER A 248 -12.23 6.62 -13.15
C SER A 248 -10.97 7.28 -13.70
N GLU A 249 -10.46 8.32 -13.02
CA GLU A 249 -9.22 9.00 -13.44
C GLU A 249 -8.04 8.02 -13.44
N THR A 250 -7.87 7.28 -12.35
CA THR A 250 -6.79 6.30 -12.19
C THR A 250 -6.83 5.24 -13.28
N VAL A 251 -7.98 4.62 -13.53
CA VAL A 251 -8.16 3.56 -14.53
C VAL A 251 -7.87 4.05 -15.95
N VAL A 252 -8.27 5.29 -16.28
CA VAL A 252 -7.97 5.90 -17.59
C VAL A 252 -6.47 6.08 -17.78
N LEU A 253 -5.76 6.58 -16.77
CA LEU A 253 -4.31 6.76 -16.83
C LEU A 253 -3.57 5.41 -16.91
N VAL A 254 -3.99 4.43 -16.11
CA VAL A 254 -3.45 3.07 -16.14
C VAL A 254 -3.62 2.43 -17.51
N ASN A 255 -4.82 2.49 -18.10
CA ASN A 255 -5.06 1.93 -19.43
C ASN A 255 -4.18 2.58 -20.51
N LYS A 256 -4.06 3.91 -20.50
CA LYS A 256 -3.15 4.63 -21.40
C LYS A 256 -1.69 4.17 -21.24
N PHE A 257 -1.23 4.02 -20.00
CA PHE A 257 0.12 3.56 -19.72
C PHE A 257 0.35 2.11 -20.18
N LEU A 258 -0.55 1.19 -19.83
CA LEU A 258 -0.45 -0.23 -20.20
C LEU A 258 -0.50 -0.42 -21.72
N ALA A 259 -1.24 0.40 -22.46
CA ALA A 259 -1.24 0.39 -23.93
C ALA A 259 0.02 1.01 -24.56
N SER A 260 0.81 1.80 -23.82
CA SER A 260 2.02 2.42 -24.33
C SER A 260 3.15 1.41 -24.56
N PRO A 261 4.16 1.72 -25.42
CA PRO A 261 5.33 0.85 -25.59
C PRO A 261 6.10 0.57 -24.28
N ALA A 262 6.10 1.53 -23.34
CA ALA A 262 6.75 1.36 -22.05
C ALA A 262 5.98 0.36 -21.16
N GLY A 263 4.65 0.49 -21.10
CA GLY A 263 3.79 -0.43 -20.36
C GLY A 263 3.85 -1.86 -20.92
N GLN A 264 3.78 -2.01 -22.24
CA GLN A 264 3.92 -3.31 -22.91
C GLN A 264 5.28 -3.98 -22.62
N ARG A 265 6.37 -3.20 -22.62
CA ARG A 265 7.70 -3.69 -22.21
C ARG A 265 7.73 -4.09 -20.74
N ALA A 266 7.11 -3.33 -19.85
CA ALA A 266 7.03 -3.65 -18.43
C ALA A 266 6.27 -4.97 -18.20
N LYS A 267 5.11 -5.15 -18.84
CA LYS A 267 4.32 -6.39 -18.78
C LYS A 267 5.12 -7.60 -19.27
N LYS A 268 5.83 -7.46 -20.40
CA LYS A 268 6.72 -8.53 -20.90
C LYS A 268 7.83 -8.87 -19.90
N LYS A 269 8.43 -7.87 -19.27
CA LYS A 269 9.48 -8.07 -18.26
C LYS A 269 8.95 -8.71 -16.97
N MET A 270 7.68 -8.53 -16.64
CA MET A 270 7.06 -9.22 -15.50
C MET A 270 6.82 -10.71 -15.79
N LEU A 271 6.38 -11.03 -17.02
CA LEU A 271 6.17 -12.42 -17.45
C LEU A 271 7.49 -13.17 -17.71
N ASP A 272 8.54 -12.45 -18.12
CA ASP A 272 9.88 -13.00 -18.40
C ASP A 272 10.96 -12.09 -17.77
N PRO A 273 11.18 -12.21 -16.44
CA PRO A 273 12.11 -11.34 -15.72
C PRO A 273 13.56 -11.62 -16.15
N PRO A 274 14.40 -10.58 -16.27
CA PRO A 274 15.80 -10.79 -16.62
C PRO A 274 16.49 -11.63 -15.54
N PRO A 275 17.46 -12.48 -15.92
CA PRO A 275 18.22 -13.28 -14.96
C PRO A 275 18.80 -12.42 -13.84
N TYR A 276 18.68 -12.90 -12.60
CA TYR A 276 19.26 -12.24 -11.44
C TYR A 276 20.76 -11.99 -11.67
N LYS A 277 21.19 -10.74 -11.52
CA LYS A 277 22.61 -10.37 -11.51
C LYS A 277 23.02 -10.01 -10.09
N PRO A 278 23.95 -10.74 -9.46
CA PRO A 278 24.44 -10.42 -8.13
C PRO A 278 24.95 -8.98 -8.08
N LYS A 279 24.62 -8.24 -7.02
CA LYS A 279 25.20 -6.91 -6.79
C LYS A 279 26.72 -7.08 -6.67
N LYS A 280 27.49 -6.46 -7.58
CA LYS A 280 28.95 -6.44 -7.46
C LYS A 280 29.30 -5.86 -6.11
N GLN A 281 30.12 -6.57 -5.32
CA GLN A 281 30.70 -6.01 -4.10
C GLN A 281 31.36 -4.67 -4.48
N LYS A 282 30.95 -3.60 -3.80
CA LYS A 282 31.59 -2.29 -3.97
C LYS A 282 33.05 -2.48 -3.55
N LYS A 283 33.97 -2.41 -4.52
CA LYS A 283 35.39 -2.32 -4.19
C LYS A 283 35.58 -1.08 -3.32
N PRO A 284 36.36 -1.15 -2.23
CA PRO A 284 36.67 0.03 -1.43
C PRO A 284 37.21 1.12 -2.35
N SER A 285 36.76 2.36 -2.14
CA SER A 285 37.20 3.49 -2.96
C SER A 285 38.73 3.60 -2.85
N ALA A 286 39.38 4.09 -3.92
CA ALA A 286 40.83 4.31 -3.91
C ALA A 286 41.26 5.21 -2.73
N PHE A 287 40.36 6.08 -2.25
CA PHE A 287 40.54 6.90 -1.06
C PHE A 287 40.60 6.08 0.25
N ALA A 288 39.75 5.07 0.40
CA ALA A 288 39.79 4.15 1.54
C ALA A 288 41.05 3.26 1.53
N GLN A 289 41.55 2.90 0.33
CA GLN A 289 42.83 2.18 0.20
C GLN A 289 44.04 3.08 0.50
N ALA A 290 43.99 4.37 0.14
CA ALA A 290 45.06 5.32 0.45
C ALA A 290 45.17 5.61 1.95
N LEU A 291 44.05 5.66 2.68
CA LEU A 291 44.03 5.79 4.14
C LEU A 291 44.55 4.53 4.86
N ALA A 292 44.28 3.34 4.32
CA ALA A 292 44.78 2.08 4.88
C ALA A 292 46.28 1.82 4.58
N GLY A 293 46.83 2.42 3.52
CA GLY A 293 48.24 2.29 3.14
C GLY A 293 49.21 3.26 3.83
N GLY A 294 48.70 4.22 4.62
CA GLY A 294 49.49 5.29 5.24
C GLY A 294 50.19 4.92 6.55
N GLY A 295 50.07 3.68 7.03
CA GLY A 295 50.53 3.30 8.37
C GLY A 295 51.18 1.93 8.42
N GLN A 296 52.40 1.78 7.89
CA GLN A 296 53.43 0.87 8.42
C GLN A 296 54.76 0.96 7.64
N GLY A 297 55.85 1.25 8.37
CA GLY A 297 57.21 0.96 7.92
C GLY A 297 58.27 2.03 8.21
N MET A 298 58.53 2.36 9.48
CA MET A 298 59.84 2.92 9.86
C MET A 298 60.95 1.88 9.65
N PRO A 299 62.19 2.29 9.38
CA PRO A 299 63.36 1.57 9.86
C PRO A 299 64.00 2.31 11.04
N PRO A 300 64.44 1.60 12.09
CA PRO A 300 65.29 2.15 13.14
C PRO A 300 66.73 2.27 12.62
N THR A 301 67.41 3.37 12.92
CA THR A 301 68.87 3.45 12.76
C THR A 301 69.49 3.99 14.04
N MET A 302 70.30 3.10 14.64
CA MET A 302 71.28 3.19 15.73
C MET A 302 71.42 4.52 16.49
#